data_AF-A0A2V9HD58-F1
#
_entry.id   AF-A0A2V9HD58-F1
#
_cell.length_a   1.000
_cell.length_b   1.000
_cell.length_c   1.000
_cell.angle_alpha   90.00
_cell.angle_beta   90.00
_cell.angle_gamma   90.00
#
_symmetry.space_group_name_H-M   'P 1'
#
loop_
_entity.id
_entity.type
_entity.pdbx_description
1 polymer ?
#
loop_
_entity_poly.entity_id
_entity_poly.type
_entity_poly.pdbx_seq_one_letter_code
_entity_poly.pdbx_strand_id
1 'polypeptide(L)'
;MQLEFRQRFSHGSTLNVNYTWSHSLTDRYNKAVDNTSNFTTLRDLGLDRGPSPFDIRHVVQAFGTYDLPFGKGRRFSVNNAFVDRVAGGWTVGSIFRFQTGLPFRLSSGQLTVNQQDSGVVANIPVAQLQGMVGVFKPATIGSGVFYVNPSLVGSNGQANPSDLALPTIPGQFGSFIYLHGPRFVSDDLSIAKQMPIIGERLRIEIRAEMLNAFLWHKSDQHCLEQLWADEHNNEYPTAGSVPRAIHVLAPALQLEWCGSGSGKSRDVSQ
;
A
#
# COMPACT_ATOMS: atom_id res chain seq x y z
N MET A 1 -17.28 9.38 -2.16
CA MET A 1 -17.49 10.62 -1.37
C MET A 1 -16.14 11.28 -1.15
N GLN A 2 -16.07 12.61 -1.19
CA GLN A 2 -14.86 13.38 -0.92
C GLN A 2 -15.18 14.51 0.06
N LEU A 3 -14.28 14.73 1.02
CA LEU A 3 -14.32 15.81 1.98
C LEU A 3 -12.99 16.55 1.91
N GLU A 4 -13.03 17.86 1.70
CA GLU A 4 -11.86 18.73 1.74
C GLU A 4 -12.03 19.74 2.87
N PHE A 5 -11.00 19.84 3.70
CA PHE A 5 -10.87 20.87 4.72
C PHE A 5 -9.63 21.70 4.42
N ARG A 6 -9.81 23.01 4.26
CA ARG A 6 -8.73 23.95 3.96
C ARG A 6 -8.81 25.12 4.92
N GLN A 7 -7.75 25.34 5.68
CA GLN A 7 -7.62 26.47 6.57
C GLN A 7 -6.30 27.21 6.33
N ARG A 8 -6.40 28.52 6.17
CA ARG A 8 -5.26 29.43 6.22
C ARG A 8 -5.31 30.14 7.56
N PHE A 9 -4.29 29.94 8.38
CA PHE A 9 -4.21 30.61 9.67
C PHE A 9 -3.65 32.02 9.48
N SER A 10 -4.00 32.91 10.41
CA SER A 10 -3.30 34.19 10.54
C SER A 10 -1.80 33.91 10.70
N HIS A 11 -0.95 34.67 10.01
CA HIS A 11 0.52 34.60 10.05
C HIS A 11 1.21 33.61 9.08
N GLY A 12 0.53 33.12 8.04
CA GLY A 12 1.17 32.43 6.90
C GLY A 12 1.12 30.90 6.93
N SER A 13 0.63 30.31 8.02
CA SER A 13 0.47 28.86 8.15
C SER A 13 -0.76 28.35 7.38
N THR A 14 -0.65 27.17 6.77
CA THR A 14 -1.73 26.55 6.00
C THR A 14 -1.92 25.10 6.39
N LEU A 15 -3.16 24.63 6.34
CA LEU A 15 -3.51 23.24 6.55
C LEU A 15 -4.57 22.83 5.52
N ASN A 16 -4.32 21.73 4.83
CA ASN A 16 -5.25 21.13 3.89
C ASN A 16 -5.36 19.65 4.25
N VAL A 17 -6.58 19.15 4.36
CA VAL A 17 -6.88 17.75 4.63
C VAL A 17 -7.93 17.29 3.63
N ASN A 18 -7.58 16.27 2.86
CA ASN A 18 -8.44 15.63 1.88
C ASN A 18 -8.75 14.21 2.36
N TYR A 19 -10.03 13.89 2.45
CA TYR A 19 -10.49 12.55 2.75
C TYR A 19 -11.38 12.05 1.61
N THR A 20 -11.04 10.90 1.05
CA THR A 20 -11.85 10.21 0.05
C THR A 20 -12.32 8.88 0.62
N TRP A 21 -13.63 8.67 0.57
CA TRP A 21 -14.23 7.37 0.78
C TRP A 21 -14.70 6.82 -0.56
N SER A 22 -14.18 5.65 -0.94
CA SER A 22 -14.62 4.91 -2.11
C SER A 22 -15.49 3.75 -1.69
N HIS A 23 -16.56 3.47 -2.44
CA HIS A 23 -17.21 2.18 -2.38
C HIS A 23 -17.47 1.62 -3.78
N SER A 24 -16.47 0.97 -4.38
CA SER A 24 -16.64 0.26 -5.66
C SER A 24 -16.96 -1.22 -5.46
N LEU A 25 -17.95 -1.70 -6.22
CA LEU A 25 -18.29 -3.11 -6.38
C LEU A 25 -18.16 -3.45 -7.85
N THR A 26 -17.76 -4.68 -8.14
CA THR A 26 -17.69 -5.22 -9.48
C THR A 26 -18.47 -6.52 -9.54
N ASP A 27 -19.06 -6.80 -10.70
CA ASP A 27 -19.62 -8.09 -11.07
C ASP A 27 -18.59 -8.99 -11.76
N ARG A 28 -17.37 -8.48 -11.99
CA ARG A 28 -16.22 -9.23 -12.49
C ARG A 28 -14.94 -8.76 -11.81
N TYR A 29 -14.29 -9.67 -11.10
CA TYR A 29 -13.02 -9.36 -10.44
C TYR A 29 -11.88 -9.36 -11.46
N ASN A 30 -11.63 -8.20 -12.09
CA ASN A 30 -10.60 -7.99 -13.11
C ASN A 30 -9.60 -6.93 -12.68
N LYS A 31 -8.32 -7.29 -12.70
CA LYS A 31 -7.20 -6.41 -12.35
C LYS A 31 -6.58 -5.70 -13.56
N ALA A 32 -7.01 -6.02 -14.78
CA ALA A 32 -6.52 -5.41 -16.02
C ALA A 32 -7.65 -5.21 -17.03
N VAL A 33 -7.47 -4.25 -17.94
CA VAL A 33 -8.47 -3.82 -18.92
C VAL A 33 -8.63 -4.83 -20.07
N ASP A 34 -7.58 -5.57 -20.38
CA ASP A 34 -7.51 -6.61 -21.42
C ASP A 34 -7.96 -8.00 -20.93
N ASN A 35 -8.25 -8.14 -19.63
CA ASN A 35 -8.59 -9.42 -19.04
C ASN A 35 -10.06 -9.79 -19.35
N THR A 36 -10.25 -10.71 -20.29
CA THR A 36 -11.55 -11.26 -20.65
C THR A 36 -11.99 -12.33 -19.64
N SER A 37 -12.50 -11.87 -18.51
CA SER A 37 -13.16 -12.73 -17.52
C SER A 37 -14.62 -12.99 -17.91
N ASN A 38 -14.99 -14.27 -17.98
CA ASN A 38 -16.37 -14.73 -18.09
C ASN A 38 -17.02 -14.81 -16.71
N PHE A 39 -18.34 -14.65 -16.65
CA PHE A 39 -19.08 -14.96 -15.43
C PHE A 39 -18.84 -16.43 -15.04
N THR A 40 -18.67 -16.68 -13.75
CA THR A 40 -18.48 -18.03 -13.20
C THR A 40 -19.66 -18.93 -13.56
N THR A 41 -20.87 -18.37 -13.58
CA THR A 41 -22.08 -19.03 -14.07
C THR A 41 -23.09 -18.01 -14.58
N LEU A 42 -23.75 -18.33 -15.69
CA LEU A 42 -24.87 -17.51 -16.21
C LEU A 42 -26.17 -17.72 -15.42
N ARG A 43 -26.21 -18.71 -14.52
CA ARG A 43 -27.39 -19.02 -13.69
C ARG A 43 -27.51 -18.10 -12.48
N ASP A 44 -26.41 -17.51 -12.03
CA ASP A 44 -26.37 -16.58 -10.91
C ASP A 44 -25.24 -15.57 -11.11
N LEU A 45 -25.59 -14.40 -11.64
CA LEU A 45 -24.65 -13.29 -11.83
C LEU A 45 -24.27 -12.59 -10.52
N GLY A 46 -25.02 -12.84 -9.43
CA GLY A 46 -24.71 -12.31 -8.11
C GLY A 46 -23.49 -12.97 -7.48
N LEU A 47 -23.12 -14.17 -7.96
CA LEU A 47 -22.00 -14.95 -7.43
C LEU A 47 -20.64 -14.27 -7.63
N ASP A 48 -20.48 -13.55 -8.75
CA ASP A 48 -19.25 -12.84 -9.08
C ASP A 48 -19.19 -11.42 -8.49
N ARG A 49 -20.27 -11.00 -7.81
CA ARG A 49 -20.36 -9.67 -7.22
C ARG A 49 -19.45 -9.59 -5.99
N GLY A 50 -18.46 -8.73 -6.07
CA GLY A 50 -17.49 -8.51 -4.99
C GLY A 50 -16.94 -7.09 -4.97
N PRO A 51 -16.04 -6.79 -4.02
CA PRO A 51 -15.29 -5.54 -4.05
C PRO A 51 -14.42 -5.46 -5.32
N SER A 52 -14.38 -4.28 -5.94
CA SER A 52 -13.48 -4.04 -7.08
C SER A 52 -12.02 -4.14 -6.63
N PRO A 53 -11.10 -4.71 -7.43
CA PRO A 53 -9.68 -4.74 -7.09
C PRO A 53 -9.04 -3.36 -6.91
N PHE A 54 -9.67 -2.31 -7.45
CA PHE A 54 -9.21 -0.92 -7.33
C PHE A 54 -9.88 -0.15 -6.19
N ASP A 55 -10.60 -0.87 -5.33
CA ASP A 55 -11.36 -0.26 -4.27
C ASP A 55 -10.52 0.07 -3.04
N ILE A 56 -10.03 1.30 -2.99
CA ILE A 56 -9.39 1.85 -1.80
C ILE A 56 -10.46 2.56 -0.96
N ARG A 57 -10.98 1.87 0.06
CA ARG A 57 -12.11 2.36 0.86
C ARG A 57 -11.85 3.70 1.55
N HIS A 58 -10.68 3.92 2.11
CA HIS A 58 -10.33 5.17 2.78
C HIS A 58 -8.98 5.68 2.30
N VAL A 59 -8.95 6.94 1.86
CA VAL A 59 -7.72 7.68 1.53
C VAL A 59 -7.75 9.00 2.28
N VAL A 60 -6.72 9.27 3.07
CA VAL A 60 -6.51 10.55 3.75
C VAL A 60 -5.19 11.13 3.24
N GLN A 61 -5.23 12.40 2.84
CA GLN A 61 -4.04 13.17 2.49
C GLN A 61 -4.10 14.49 3.25
N ALA A 62 -3.16 14.71 4.16
CA ALA A 62 -3.05 15.96 4.89
C ALA A 62 -1.71 16.62 4.57
N PHE A 63 -1.73 17.91 4.25
CA PHE A 63 -0.51 18.66 4.04
C PHE A 63 -0.67 20.07 4.56
N GLY A 64 0.40 20.58 5.16
CA GLY A 64 0.37 21.88 5.78
C GLY A 64 1.75 22.42 6.08
N THR A 65 1.78 23.72 6.29
CA THR A 65 2.94 24.47 6.75
C THR A 65 2.58 25.23 8.01
N TYR A 66 3.47 25.18 8.98
CA TYR A 66 3.35 25.89 10.25
C TYR A 66 4.57 26.78 10.45
N ASP A 67 4.33 28.09 10.45
CA ASP A 67 5.33 29.08 10.78
C ASP A 67 5.45 29.13 12.31
N LEU A 68 6.65 28.86 12.84
CA LEU A 68 6.83 28.87 14.28
C LEU A 68 6.56 30.28 14.85
N PRO A 69 5.85 30.37 15.98
CA PRO A 69 5.42 31.64 16.56
C PRO A 69 6.54 32.45 17.25
N PHE A 70 7.82 32.18 16.95
CA PHE A 70 8.98 32.81 17.59
C PHE A 70 9.59 33.90 16.70
N GLY A 71 10.06 34.96 17.36
CA GLY A 71 10.81 36.05 16.75
C GLY A 71 10.07 37.39 16.73
N LYS A 72 10.78 38.44 16.31
CA LYS A 72 10.31 39.82 16.37
C LYS A 72 9.04 40.01 15.54
N GLY A 73 7.97 40.50 16.17
CA GLY A 73 6.67 40.69 15.52
C GLY A 73 5.81 39.43 15.38
N ARG A 74 6.22 38.30 15.99
CA ARG A 74 5.41 37.08 16.14
C ARG A 74 4.83 36.97 17.56
N ARG A 75 4.00 35.95 17.81
CA ARG A 75 3.29 35.74 19.09
C ARG A 75 4.23 35.64 20.29
N PHE A 76 5.38 34.98 20.13
CA PHE A 76 6.47 34.95 21.12
C PHE A 76 7.60 35.86 20.64
N SER A 77 7.39 37.16 20.81
CA SER A 77 8.37 38.17 20.43
C SER A 77 9.58 38.10 21.36
N VAL A 78 10.76 38.13 20.75
CA VAL A 78 12.04 38.11 21.46
C VAL A 78 12.72 39.45 21.23
N ASN A 79 13.06 40.16 22.32
CA ASN A 79 13.66 41.49 22.25
C ASN A 79 15.20 41.43 22.07
N ASN A 80 15.82 40.26 22.29
CA ASN A 80 17.24 40.05 22.07
C ASN A 80 17.50 39.65 20.61
N ALA A 81 18.29 40.46 19.90
CA ALA A 81 18.61 40.26 18.49
C ALA A 81 19.34 38.94 18.20
N PHE A 82 20.17 38.46 19.12
CA PHE A 82 20.86 37.18 18.96
C PHE A 82 19.86 36.01 19.06
N VAL A 83 18.98 36.05 20.07
CA VAL A 83 17.99 35.01 20.29
C VAL A 83 16.94 35.00 19.16
N ASP A 84 16.51 36.18 18.68
CA ASP A 84 15.63 36.32 17.52
C ASP A 84 16.23 35.67 16.26
N ARG A 85 17.52 35.86 16.02
CA ARG A 85 18.22 35.28 14.87
C ARG A 85 18.34 33.75 14.93
N VAL A 86 18.36 33.19 16.13
CA VAL A 86 18.40 31.72 16.34
C VAL A 86 17.00 31.12 16.33
N ALA A 87 16.06 31.72 17.05
CA ALA A 87 14.72 31.18 17.29
C ALA A 87 13.68 31.59 16.24
N GLY A 88 13.90 32.68 15.48
CA GLY A 88 12.97 33.18 14.48
C GLY A 88 13.15 32.57 13.09
N GLY A 89 12.11 32.73 12.26
CA GLY A 89 12.15 32.43 10.83
C GLY A 89 12.03 30.95 10.47
N TRP A 90 11.58 30.10 11.40
CA TRP A 90 11.36 28.69 11.14
C TRP A 90 9.96 28.42 10.59
N THR A 91 9.89 27.57 9.58
CA THR A 91 8.67 27.03 9.00
C THR A 91 8.81 25.51 8.94
N VAL A 92 7.81 24.80 9.45
CA VAL A 92 7.74 23.33 9.41
C VAL A 92 6.63 22.92 8.45
N GLY A 93 6.94 22.05 7.49
CA GLY A 93 5.98 21.43 6.60
C GLY A 93 5.81 19.94 6.92
N SER A 94 4.61 19.43 6.70
CA SER A 94 4.32 18.00 6.76
C SER A 94 3.39 17.61 5.62
N ILE A 95 3.63 16.42 5.05
CA ILE A 95 2.75 15.74 4.09
C ILE A 95 2.51 14.33 4.64
N PHE A 96 1.28 14.10 5.07
CA PHE A 96 0.81 12.82 5.58
C PHE A 96 -0.12 12.15 4.56
N ARG A 97 0.11 10.88 4.29
CA ARG A 97 -0.75 10.04 3.45
C ARG A 97 -1.11 8.77 4.19
N PHE A 98 -2.39 8.45 4.19
CA PHE A 98 -2.93 7.19 4.67
C PHE A 98 -3.88 6.62 3.63
N GLN A 99 -3.77 5.32 3.36
CA GLN A 99 -4.76 4.61 2.57
C GLN A 99 -4.95 3.18 3.07
N THR A 100 -6.17 2.67 2.97
CA THR A 100 -6.46 1.25 3.21
C THR A 100 -5.84 0.38 2.12
N GLY A 101 -5.55 -0.88 2.43
CA GLY A 101 -5.06 -1.83 1.44
C GLY A 101 -6.12 -2.21 0.43
N LEU A 102 -5.65 -2.58 -0.76
CA LEU A 102 -6.49 -3.07 -1.86
C LEU A 102 -7.12 -4.42 -1.50
N PRO A 103 -8.36 -4.69 -1.93
CA PRO A 103 -8.97 -5.99 -1.75
C PRO A 103 -8.36 -7.00 -2.74
N PHE A 104 -8.03 -8.18 -2.25
CA PHE A 104 -7.63 -9.33 -3.05
C PHE A 104 -8.53 -10.52 -2.75
N ARG A 105 -8.83 -11.29 -3.81
CA ARG A 105 -9.62 -12.52 -3.70
C ARG A 105 -8.68 -13.70 -3.45
N LEU A 106 -9.02 -14.56 -2.50
CA LEU A 106 -8.34 -15.85 -2.35
C LEU A 106 -8.75 -16.78 -3.50
N SER A 107 -7.77 -17.35 -4.17
CA SER A 107 -7.97 -18.27 -5.30
C SER A 107 -7.46 -19.66 -4.94
N SER A 108 -8.27 -20.67 -5.23
CA SER A 108 -7.87 -22.06 -5.05
C SER A 108 -6.99 -22.59 -6.17
N GLY A 109 -6.97 -21.90 -7.31
CA GLY A 109 -6.36 -22.40 -8.55
C GLY A 109 -7.10 -23.59 -9.17
N GLN A 110 -8.20 -24.06 -8.57
CA GLN A 110 -8.94 -25.23 -9.01
C GLN A 110 -10.09 -24.84 -9.91
N LEU A 111 -10.02 -25.31 -11.15
CA LEU A 111 -10.97 -24.98 -12.22
C LEU A 111 -12.13 -25.98 -12.28
N THR A 112 -12.73 -26.31 -11.13
CA THR A 112 -13.71 -27.41 -11.02
C THR A 112 -15.12 -27.06 -11.50
N VAL A 113 -15.40 -25.79 -11.80
CA VAL A 113 -16.69 -25.32 -12.32
C VAL A 113 -16.48 -24.47 -13.56
N ASN A 114 -16.98 -24.90 -14.73
CA ASN A 114 -16.92 -24.15 -15.99
C ASN A 114 -15.50 -23.65 -16.39
N GLN A 115 -14.45 -24.38 -16.00
CA GLN A 115 -13.05 -23.94 -16.16
C GLN A 115 -12.72 -22.62 -15.43
N GLN A 116 -13.45 -22.28 -14.37
CA GLN A 116 -13.25 -21.11 -13.51
C GLN A 116 -12.83 -21.52 -12.10
N ASP A 117 -12.06 -20.65 -11.43
CA ASP A 117 -11.66 -20.87 -10.03
C ASP A 117 -12.89 -21.04 -9.15
N SER A 118 -12.93 -22.17 -8.44
CA SER A 118 -14.10 -22.59 -7.68
C SER A 118 -14.11 -22.04 -6.25
N GLY A 119 -13.21 -21.11 -5.89
CA GLY A 119 -13.08 -20.54 -4.56
C GLY A 119 -12.39 -21.47 -3.56
N VAL A 120 -12.28 -21.04 -2.30
CA VAL A 120 -11.50 -21.74 -1.27
C VAL A 120 -12.41 -22.33 -0.18
N VAL A 121 -12.00 -23.42 0.46
CA VAL A 121 -12.67 -23.94 1.65
C VAL A 121 -11.90 -23.43 2.87
N ALA A 122 -12.48 -22.49 3.62
CA ALA A 122 -11.86 -21.96 4.83
C ALA A 122 -12.33 -22.74 6.07
N ASN A 123 -11.38 -23.31 6.81
CA ASN A 123 -11.64 -24.00 8.08
C ASN A 123 -11.62 -23.05 9.28
N ILE A 124 -11.20 -21.80 9.07
CA ILE A 124 -11.14 -20.74 10.07
C ILE A 124 -12.02 -19.54 9.66
N PRO A 125 -12.51 -18.74 10.61
CA PRO A 125 -13.32 -17.56 10.31
C PRO A 125 -12.60 -16.53 9.43
N VAL A 126 -13.33 -15.88 8.51
CA VAL A 126 -12.77 -14.85 7.61
C VAL A 126 -12.14 -13.68 8.39
N ALA A 127 -12.69 -13.33 9.55
CA ALA A 127 -12.11 -12.29 10.40
C ALA A 127 -10.71 -12.67 10.92
N GLN A 128 -10.48 -13.96 11.23
CA GLN A 128 -9.18 -14.47 11.63
C GLN A 128 -8.20 -14.45 10.44
N LEU A 129 -8.65 -14.88 9.27
CA LEU A 129 -7.86 -14.77 8.02
C LEU A 129 -7.45 -13.32 7.73
N GLN A 130 -8.37 -12.36 7.90
CA GLN A 130 -8.07 -10.94 7.71
C GLN A 130 -7.03 -10.43 8.72
N GLY A 131 -7.08 -10.89 9.96
CA GLY A 131 -6.07 -10.56 10.98
C GLY A 131 -4.69 -11.17 10.71
N MET A 132 -4.63 -12.18 9.86
CA MET A 132 -3.38 -12.81 9.40
C MET A 132 -2.80 -12.14 8.13
N VAL A 133 -3.45 -11.11 7.60
CA VAL A 133 -2.90 -10.28 6.50
C VAL A 133 -2.06 -9.15 7.08
N GLY A 134 -0.82 -9.02 6.63
CA GLY A 134 0.15 -8.07 7.16
C GLY A 134 1.51 -8.23 6.50
N VAL A 135 2.45 -7.34 6.80
CA VAL A 135 3.80 -7.41 6.22
C VAL A 135 4.70 -8.28 7.10
N PHE A 136 5.05 -9.47 6.61
CA PHE A 136 5.88 -10.44 7.31
C PHE A 136 7.20 -10.66 6.57
N LYS A 137 8.29 -10.83 7.33
CA LYS A 137 9.62 -11.16 6.80
C LYS A 137 10.09 -12.47 7.46
N PRO A 138 9.58 -13.63 7.02
CA PRO A 138 9.98 -14.91 7.59
C PRO A 138 11.46 -15.15 7.30
N ALA A 139 12.21 -15.60 8.31
CA ALA A 139 13.59 -16.02 8.12
C ALA A 139 13.70 -17.38 7.38
N THR A 140 12.59 -18.10 7.24
CA THR A 140 12.57 -19.55 6.93
C THR A 140 12.04 -19.88 5.52
N ILE A 141 11.31 -18.98 4.86
CA ILE A 141 10.70 -19.20 3.53
C ILE A 141 11.27 -18.18 2.55
N GLY A 142 12.54 -18.36 2.17
CA GLY A 142 13.27 -17.42 1.32
C GLY A 142 13.41 -16.03 1.94
N SER A 143 14.28 -15.19 1.39
CA SER A 143 14.47 -13.79 1.82
C SER A 143 13.33 -12.87 1.35
N GLY A 144 12.09 -13.35 1.31
CA GLY A 144 10.92 -12.65 0.75
C GLY A 144 10.10 -11.88 1.78
N VAL A 145 9.39 -10.84 1.31
CA VAL A 145 8.35 -10.14 2.09
C VAL A 145 7.00 -10.77 1.75
N PHE A 146 6.28 -11.24 2.75
CA PHE A 146 4.94 -11.84 2.59
C PHE A 146 3.88 -10.87 3.08
N TYR A 147 2.76 -10.81 2.37
CA TYR A 147 1.58 -10.02 2.76
C TYR A 147 0.56 -10.82 3.59
N VAL A 148 0.86 -12.09 3.87
CA VAL A 148 0.08 -12.99 4.72
C VAL A 148 0.99 -13.64 5.75
N ASN A 149 0.41 -14.08 6.86
CA ASN A 149 1.15 -14.78 7.90
C ASN A 149 1.78 -16.05 7.31
N PRO A 150 3.10 -16.25 7.46
CA PRO A 150 3.78 -17.45 6.98
C PRO A 150 3.18 -18.76 7.48
N SER A 151 2.45 -18.78 8.62
CA SER A 151 1.75 -19.99 9.09
C SER A 151 0.65 -20.47 8.15
N LEU A 152 0.10 -19.57 7.31
CA LEU A 152 -0.87 -19.91 6.27
C LEU A 152 -0.20 -20.57 5.06
N VAL A 153 1.13 -20.57 4.98
CA VAL A 153 1.91 -21.16 3.90
C VAL A 153 2.66 -22.37 4.45
N GLY A 154 2.28 -23.56 3.99
CA GLY A 154 2.98 -24.81 4.29
C GLY A 154 4.41 -24.81 3.74
N SER A 155 5.23 -25.75 4.21
CA SER A 155 6.63 -25.90 3.81
C SER A 155 6.85 -26.17 2.31
N ASN A 156 5.79 -26.54 1.59
CA ASN A 156 5.76 -26.75 0.16
C ASN A 156 5.33 -25.50 -0.64
N GLY A 157 5.17 -24.35 0.01
CA GLY A 157 4.72 -23.10 -0.61
C GLY A 157 3.21 -23.06 -0.90
N GLN A 158 2.45 -24.09 -0.51
CA GLN A 158 0.99 -24.14 -0.67
C GLN A 158 0.30 -23.61 0.59
N ALA A 159 -0.99 -23.26 0.50
CA ALA A 159 -1.73 -22.91 1.69
C ALA A 159 -1.78 -24.08 2.69
N ASN A 160 -1.72 -23.76 3.99
CA ASN A 160 -1.80 -24.74 5.06
C ASN A 160 -3.19 -25.42 5.07
N PRO A 161 -3.28 -26.74 4.85
CA PRO A 161 -4.55 -27.45 4.78
C PRO A 161 -5.39 -27.39 6.06
N SER A 162 -4.79 -27.10 7.22
CA SER A 162 -5.55 -26.92 8.47
C SER A 162 -6.46 -25.69 8.42
N ASP A 163 -6.04 -24.66 7.69
CA ASP A 163 -6.68 -23.35 7.69
C ASP A 163 -7.45 -23.09 6.38
N LEU A 164 -6.86 -23.50 5.25
CA LEU A 164 -7.40 -23.34 3.90
C LEU A 164 -7.25 -24.64 3.12
N ALA A 165 -8.37 -25.15 2.61
CA ALA A 165 -8.44 -26.36 1.80
C ALA A 165 -8.98 -26.08 0.39
N LEU A 166 -8.62 -26.99 -0.52
CA LEU A 166 -9.04 -26.94 -1.92
C LEU A 166 -10.40 -27.61 -2.10
N PRO A 167 -11.31 -27.06 -2.93
CA PRO A 167 -12.48 -27.80 -3.37
C PRO A 167 -12.02 -28.97 -4.27
N THR A 168 -12.37 -30.20 -3.89
CA THR A 168 -11.97 -31.42 -4.61
C THR A 168 -13.11 -32.08 -5.38
N ILE A 169 -14.34 -31.62 -5.19
CA ILE A 169 -15.55 -32.19 -5.81
C ILE A 169 -15.86 -31.40 -7.09
N PRO A 170 -15.81 -32.04 -8.29
CA PRO A 170 -16.17 -31.38 -9.53
C PRO A 170 -17.59 -30.80 -9.50
N GLY A 171 -17.77 -29.57 -9.98
CA GLY A 171 -19.07 -28.91 -10.02
C GLY A 171 -19.53 -28.26 -8.72
N GLN A 172 -18.75 -28.31 -7.64
CA GLN A 172 -19.06 -27.63 -6.38
C GLN A 172 -18.23 -26.35 -6.19
N PHE A 173 -18.90 -25.30 -5.70
CA PHE A 173 -18.24 -24.08 -5.28
C PHE A 173 -17.74 -24.19 -3.83
N GLY A 174 -16.54 -23.70 -3.60
CA GLY A 174 -16.07 -23.26 -2.29
C GLY A 174 -16.59 -21.85 -1.97
N SER A 175 -15.93 -21.19 -1.02
CA SER A 175 -16.24 -19.82 -0.61
C SER A 175 -15.39 -18.81 -1.39
N PHE A 176 -16.03 -17.79 -1.94
CA PHE A 176 -15.34 -16.62 -2.50
C PHE A 176 -15.04 -15.62 -1.38
N ILE A 177 -13.80 -15.64 -0.92
CA ILE A 177 -13.34 -14.81 0.21
C ILE A 177 -12.49 -13.65 -0.34
N TYR A 178 -12.86 -12.43 0.05
CA TYR A 178 -12.10 -11.21 -0.24
C TYR A 178 -11.48 -10.68 1.05
N LEU A 179 -10.18 -10.40 1.00
CA LEU A 179 -9.41 -9.83 2.11
C LEU A 179 -8.80 -8.50 1.68
N HIS A 180 -8.56 -7.62 2.63
CA HIS A 180 -7.89 -6.34 2.40
C HIS A 180 -6.41 -6.44 2.73
N GLY A 181 -5.57 -5.97 1.81
CA GLY A 181 -4.13 -5.87 1.99
C GLY A 181 -3.71 -4.96 3.14
N PRO A 182 -2.40 -4.89 3.42
CA PRO A 182 -1.88 -3.99 4.44
C PRO A 182 -2.18 -2.53 4.12
N ARG A 183 -2.34 -1.74 5.17
CA ARG A 183 -2.53 -0.29 5.06
C ARG A 183 -1.21 0.38 4.66
N PHE A 184 -1.32 1.50 3.97
CA PHE A 184 -0.19 2.34 3.62
C PHE A 184 -0.26 3.65 4.39
N VAL A 185 0.84 3.99 5.04
CA VAL A 185 1.00 5.19 5.85
C VAL A 185 2.37 5.78 5.53
N SER A 186 2.42 7.04 5.15
CA SER A 186 3.67 7.78 4.96
C SER A 186 3.55 9.18 5.53
N ASP A 187 4.65 9.70 6.06
CA ASP A 187 4.74 11.07 6.53
C ASP A 187 6.09 11.66 6.12
N ASP A 188 6.05 12.73 5.33
CA ASP A 188 7.23 13.47 4.91
C ASP A 188 7.25 14.81 5.64
N LEU A 189 8.39 15.13 6.25
CA LEU A 189 8.58 16.38 6.99
C LEU A 189 9.58 17.28 6.27
N SER A 190 9.33 18.58 6.31
CA SER A 190 10.31 19.59 5.90
C SER A 190 10.45 20.64 6.98
N ILE A 191 11.67 21.12 7.16
CA ILE A 191 11.98 22.21 8.08
C ILE A 191 12.79 23.23 7.30
N ALA A 192 12.29 24.44 7.20
CA ALA A 192 12.96 25.56 6.58
C ALA A 192 13.22 26.65 7.62
N LYS A 193 14.38 27.29 7.53
CA LYS A 193 14.72 28.48 8.31
C LYS A 193 15.15 29.59 7.37
N GLN A 194 14.49 30.73 7.47
CA GLN A 194 14.85 31.95 6.76
C GLN A 194 15.46 32.96 7.72
N MET A 195 16.68 33.40 7.42
CA MET A 195 17.39 34.40 8.22
C MET A 195 17.88 35.58 7.36
N PRO A 196 17.51 36.82 7.69
CA PRO A 196 18.07 38.00 7.04
C PRO A 196 19.50 38.24 7.55
N ILE A 197 20.49 38.30 6.67
CA ILE A 197 21.90 38.47 7.05
C ILE A 197 22.33 39.94 7.05
N ILE A 198 22.00 40.68 5.99
CA ILE A 198 22.37 42.10 5.82
C ILE A 198 21.10 42.89 5.51
N GLY A 199 20.43 43.38 6.55
CA GLY A 199 19.15 44.07 6.43
C GLY A 199 18.14 43.27 5.58
N GLU A 200 17.43 43.95 4.69
CA GLU A 200 16.49 43.32 3.76
C GLU A 200 17.16 42.79 2.47
N ARG A 201 18.45 43.09 2.27
CA ARG A 201 19.18 42.86 1.00
C ARG A 201 19.69 41.44 0.82
N LEU A 202 20.02 40.74 1.91
CA LEU A 202 20.54 39.37 1.86
C LEU A 202 19.76 38.48 2.81
N ARG A 203 19.15 37.41 2.28
CA ARG A 203 18.43 36.38 3.03
C ARG A 203 19.03 35.02 2.72
N ILE A 204 19.26 34.22 3.75
CA ILE A 204 19.63 32.81 3.59
C ILE A 204 18.45 31.94 4.03
N GLU A 205 18.12 30.95 3.21
CA GLU A 205 17.20 29.86 3.55
C GLU A 205 18.02 28.58 3.76
N ILE A 206 17.85 27.94 4.90
CA ILE A 206 18.34 26.59 5.16
C ILE A 206 17.12 25.68 5.18
N ARG A 207 17.13 24.63 4.36
CA ARG A 207 16.05 23.64 4.33
C ARG A 207 16.61 22.24 4.57
N ALA A 208 15.89 21.49 5.40
CA ALA A 208 16.06 20.06 5.57
C ALA A 208 14.74 19.36 5.23
N GLU A 209 14.82 18.25 4.52
CA GLU A 209 13.67 17.41 4.15
C GLU A 209 13.94 15.99 4.63
N MET A 210 12.91 15.38 5.22
CA MET A 210 12.93 14.04 5.77
C MET A 210 11.79 13.26 5.12
N LEU A 211 12.15 12.35 4.21
CA LEU A 211 11.19 11.45 3.58
C LEU A 211 10.90 10.28 4.53
N ASN A 212 9.63 9.94 4.71
CA ASN A 212 9.16 8.91 5.65
C ASN A 212 9.72 9.14 7.07
N ALA A 213 9.63 10.38 7.57
CA ALA A 213 10.22 10.81 8.82
C ALA A 213 9.73 9.98 10.02
N PHE A 214 8.47 9.56 9.98
CA PHE A 214 7.93 8.58 10.91
C PHE A 214 7.80 7.22 10.24
N LEU A 215 8.58 6.26 10.73
CA LEU A 215 8.63 4.86 10.29
C LEU A 215 7.36 4.07 10.65
N TRP A 216 6.16 4.59 10.36
CA TRP A 216 4.93 3.81 10.49
C TRP A 216 4.95 2.74 9.40
N HIS A 217 5.26 1.50 9.78
CA HIS A 217 5.20 0.28 8.96
C HIS A 217 5.37 0.48 7.45
N LYS A 218 6.60 0.27 6.95
CA LYS A 218 6.86 0.20 5.50
C LYS A 218 5.91 -0.78 4.82
N SER A 219 4.91 -0.27 4.11
CA SER A 219 4.43 -0.90 2.89
C SER A 219 5.05 -0.09 1.76
N ASP A 220 6.16 -0.58 1.20
CA ASP A 220 6.89 0.14 0.16
C ASP A 220 6.00 0.32 -1.08
N GLN A 221 5.74 1.58 -1.46
CA GLN A 221 4.87 1.92 -2.60
C GLN A 221 5.43 1.39 -3.93
N HIS A 222 6.76 1.30 -4.08
CA HIS A 222 7.43 0.71 -5.24
C HIS A 222 7.17 -0.79 -5.39
N CYS A 223 6.95 -1.51 -4.29
CA CYS A 223 6.65 -2.94 -4.33
C CYS A 223 5.19 -3.19 -4.74
N LEU A 224 4.27 -2.26 -4.46
CA LEU A 224 2.90 -2.29 -4.98
C LEU A 224 2.87 -2.03 -6.50
N GLU A 225 3.75 -1.18 -7.03
CA GLU A 225 3.90 -0.99 -8.48
C GLU A 225 4.61 -2.17 -9.17
N GLN A 226 5.57 -2.83 -8.51
CA GLN A 226 6.17 -4.08 -9.01
C GLN A 226 5.21 -5.28 -8.96
N LEU A 227 4.36 -5.39 -7.93
CA LEU A 227 3.23 -6.33 -7.90
C LEU A 227 2.32 -6.17 -9.12
N TRP A 228 2.08 -4.92 -9.53
CA TRP A 228 1.35 -4.60 -10.74
C TRP A 228 2.11 -4.99 -12.02
N ALA A 229 3.43 -4.76 -12.07
CA ALA A 229 4.26 -5.09 -13.23
C ALA A 229 4.48 -6.62 -13.42
N ASP A 230 4.67 -7.37 -12.34
CA ASP A 230 4.88 -8.83 -12.39
C ASP A 230 3.59 -9.59 -12.73
N GLU A 231 2.41 -9.09 -12.33
CA GLU A 231 1.12 -9.71 -12.67
C GLU A 231 0.72 -9.49 -14.14
N HIS A 232 1.31 -8.49 -14.82
CA HIS A 232 1.16 -8.29 -16.28
C HIS A 232 2.02 -9.24 -17.12
N ASN A 233 3.03 -9.90 -16.52
CA ASN A 233 3.95 -10.81 -17.23
C ASN A 233 3.67 -12.30 -16.98
N ASN A 234 2.57 -12.65 -16.28
CA ASN A 234 2.26 -14.04 -16.01
C ASN A 234 1.70 -14.73 -17.27
N GLU A 235 2.60 -15.30 -18.07
CA GLU A 235 2.31 -16.45 -18.92
C GLU A 235 1.60 -17.52 -18.06
N TYR A 236 0.31 -17.72 -18.31
CA TYR A 236 -0.39 -18.90 -17.83
C TYR A 236 0.38 -20.14 -18.33
N PRO A 237 0.80 -21.08 -17.47
CA PRO A 237 1.40 -22.31 -17.96
C PRO A 237 0.37 -23.01 -18.86
N THR A 238 0.81 -23.31 -20.08
CA THR A 238 0.01 -23.94 -21.12
C THR A 238 -0.64 -25.22 -20.63
N ALA A 239 -1.84 -25.48 -21.17
CA ALA A 239 -2.71 -26.60 -20.83
C ALA A 239 -1.95 -27.93 -20.71
N GLY A 240 -1.77 -28.41 -19.48
CA GLY A 240 -1.11 -29.69 -19.23
C GLY A 240 -0.85 -30.02 -17.76
N SER A 241 -0.80 -29.02 -16.87
CA SER A 241 -0.58 -29.22 -15.43
C SER A 241 -1.74 -28.65 -14.62
N VAL A 242 -2.53 -29.53 -14.00
CA VAL A 242 -3.58 -29.14 -13.04
C VAL A 242 -2.90 -28.46 -11.83
N PRO A 243 -3.13 -27.16 -11.55
CA PRO A 243 -2.52 -26.51 -10.40
C PRO A 243 -3.12 -27.07 -9.10
N ARG A 244 -2.31 -27.75 -8.29
CA ARG A 244 -2.70 -28.36 -7.01
C ARG A 244 -2.57 -27.42 -5.80
N ALA A 245 -2.60 -26.10 -5.99
CA ALA A 245 -2.25 -25.14 -4.93
C ALA A 245 -3.23 -23.95 -4.87
N ILE A 246 -3.67 -23.60 -3.65
CA ILE A 246 -4.29 -22.30 -3.37
C ILE A 246 -3.20 -21.25 -3.55
N HIS A 247 -3.34 -20.43 -4.57
CA HIS A 247 -2.44 -19.32 -4.80
C HIS A 247 -2.84 -18.17 -3.88
N VAL A 248 -2.15 -18.07 -2.75
CA VAL A 248 -2.02 -16.77 -2.06
C VAL A 248 -0.98 -16.00 -2.89
N LEU A 249 -1.44 -15.29 -3.92
CA LEU A 249 -0.56 -14.48 -4.76
C LEU A 249 0.04 -13.33 -3.92
N ALA A 250 1.18 -13.62 -3.29
CA ALA A 250 2.28 -12.67 -3.17
C ALA A 250 3.32 -13.13 -4.20
N PRO A 251 3.76 -12.26 -5.14
CA PRO A 251 4.68 -12.63 -6.21
C PRO A 251 5.97 -13.13 -5.57
N ALA A 252 6.21 -14.43 -5.73
CA ALA A 252 7.39 -15.11 -5.26
C ALA A 252 8.32 -15.34 -6.45
N LEU A 253 8.79 -14.28 -7.13
CA LEU A 253 9.90 -14.39 -8.09
C LEU A 253 10.42 -13.05 -8.64
N GLN A 254 11.02 -12.20 -7.79
CA GLN A 254 12.22 -11.43 -8.17
C GLN A 254 12.87 -10.79 -6.94
N LEU A 255 13.65 -11.60 -6.24
CA LEU A 255 14.55 -11.17 -5.17
C LEU A 255 15.88 -10.76 -5.78
N GLU A 256 15.94 -9.58 -6.38
CA GLU A 256 17.18 -8.83 -6.54
C GLU A 256 16.81 -7.36 -6.69
N TRP A 257 17.48 -6.48 -5.94
CA TRP A 257 17.26 -5.02 -5.87
C TRP A 257 16.18 -4.50 -4.92
N CYS A 258 16.29 -4.85 -3.63
CA CYS A 258 15.81 -3.94 -2.58
C CYS A 258 16.77 -3.94 -1.37
N GLY A 259 18.00 -3.48 -1.62
CA GLY A 259 19.02 -3.24 -0.60
C GLY A 259 19.64 -1.87 -0.79
N SER A 260 19.58 -1.03 0.24
CA SER A 260 20.30 0.24 0.34
C SER A 260 21.81 0.04 0.16
N GLY A 261 22.43 0.77 -0.76
CA GLY A 261 23.89 0.77 -0.91
C GLY A 261 24.38 1.55 -2.13
N SER A 262 25.15 2.59 -1.86
CA SER A 262 25.86 3.44 -2.82
C SER A 262 26.70 2.65 -3.85
N GLY A 263 26.66 3.11 -5.11
CA GLY A 263 27.88 3.23 -5.92
C GLY A 263 28.14 2.18 -7.01
N LYS A 264 28.36 2.74 -8.20
CA LYS A 264 29.08 2.23 -9.38
C LYS A 264 28.32 1.32 -10.37
N SER A 265 27.98 1.97 -11.48
CA SER A 265 27.84 1.38 -12.82
C SER A 265 28.96 0.40 -13.12
N ARG A 266 28.60 -0.76 -13.68
CA ARG A 266 29.40 -1.44 -14.69
C ARG A 266 28.46 -2.05 -15.73
N ASP A 267 28.62 -1.56 -16.96
CA ASP A 267 28.24 -2.26 -18.19
C ASP A 267 28.78 -3.69 -18.17
N VAL A 268 27.99 -4.65 -18.68
CA VAL A 268 28.51 -5.75 -19.50
C VAL A 268 27.47 -6.10 -20.56
N SER A 269 27.86 -5.86 -21.81
CA SER A 269 27.34 -6.43 -23.04
C SER A 269 27.49 -7.95 -23.10
N GLN A 270 26.52 -8.66 -23.66
CA GLN A 270 26.68 -9.59 -24.80
C GLN A 270 25.31 -9.99 -25.34
#